data_AF-A0A9E5EQ93-F1
#
_entry.id   AF-A0A9E5EQ93-F1
#
_cell.length_a   1.000
_cell.length_b   1.000
_cell.length_c   1.000
_cell.angle_alpha   90.00
_cell.angle_beta   90.00
_cell.angle_gamma   90.00
#
_symmetry.space_group_name_H-M   'P 1'
#
loop_
_entity.id
_entity.type
_entity.pdbx_description
1 polymer ?
#
loop_
_entity_poly.entity_id
_entity_poly.type
_entity_poly.pdbx_seq_one_letter_code
_entity_poly.pdbx_strand_id
1 'polypeptide(L)'
;MCDTETMPNFTEGLKILPFLDVSLVPKTAVTTSAGDLHFHMYGEYTEFRVRTILTKEPETIQWIESMRPGEHLWDIGANIGIYTCLAGLRGVQVSAFEPSPTNFWLLNQNVHLNSLQT
;
A
#
# COMPACT_ATOMS: atom_id res chain seq x y z
N MET A 1 -9.45 -24.15 -6.63
CA MET A 1 -10.71 -23.39 -6.77
C MET A 1 -10.96 -22.79 -5.40
N CYS A 2 -11.00 -21.46 -5.27
CA CYS A 2 -11.32 -20.82 -3.99
C CYS A 2 -12.82 -20.94 -3.72
N ASP A 3 -13.20 -21.30 -2.49
CA ASP A 3 -14.59 -21.35 -2.04
C ASP A 3 -15.20 -19.95 -2.07
N THR A 4 -16.13 -19.73 -2.99
CA THR A 4 -16.83 -18.45 -3.18
C THR A 4 -17.73 -18.08 -2.01
N GLU A 5 -18.06 -19.02 -1.12
CA GLU A 5 -18.91 -18.78 0.06
C GLU A 5 -18.19 -18.03 1.20
N THR A 6 -16.85 -17.97 1.18
CA THR A 6 -16.06 -17.26 2.21
C THR A 6 -15.49 -15.94 1.73
N MET A 7 -15.66 -15.60 0.45
CA MET A 7 -15.26 -14.29 -0.08
C MET A 7 -16.25 -13.22 0.40
N PRO A 8 -15.79 -12.20 1.14
CA PRO A 8 -16.70 -11.16 1.57
C PRO A 8 -17.23 -10.40 0.36
N ASN A 9 -18.55 -10.26 0.26
CA ASN A 9 -19.21 -9.55 -0.84
C ASN A 9 -19.27 -8.05 -0.55
N PHE A 10 -18.10 -7.39 -0.58
CA PHE A 10 -17.90 -6.00 -0.14
C PHE A 10 -18.70 -4.94 -0.91
N THR A 11 -19.35 -5.31 -2.03
CA THR A 11 -20.06 -4.38 -2.90
C THR A 11 -21.58 -4.57 -2.90
N GLU A 12 -22.09 -5.55 -2.14
CA GLU A 12 -23.52 -5.82 -2.08
C GLU A 12 -24.29 -4.65 -1.46
N GLY A 13 -25.31 -4.16 -2.18
CA GLY A 13 -26.15 -3.05 -1.72
C GLY A 13 -25.50 -1.66 -1.83
N LEU A 14 -24.26 -1.55 -2.31
CA LEU A 14 -23.62 -0.25 -2.53
C LEU A 14 -24.08 0.39 -3.85
N LYS A 15 -24.37 1.69 -3.81
CA LYS A 15 -24.63 2.48 -5.02
C LYS A 15 -23.32 2.68 -5.78
N ILE A 16 -23.25 2.18 -7.01
CA ILE A 16 -22.16 2.49 -7.93
C ILE A 16 -22.25 3.97 -8.29
N LEU A 17 -21.20 4.73 -7.94
CA LEU A 17 -21.09 6.13 -8.32
C LEU A 17 -20.48 6.23 -9.73
N PRO A 18 -20.91 7.21 -10.56
CA PRO A 18 -20.36 7.41 -11.90
C PRO A 18 -18.89 7.85 -11.86
N PHE A 19 -18.46 8.44 -10.74
CA PHE A 19 -17.07 8.69 -10.38
C PHE A 19 -16.94 8.55 -8.86
N LEU A 20 -15.80 8.05 -8.39
CA LEU A 20 -15.47 8.05 -6.97
C LEU A 20 -14.52 9.22 -6.72
N ASP A 21 -14.98 10.21 -5.96
CA ASP A 21 -14.09 11.27 -5.49
C ASP A 21 -13.01 10.66 -4.60
N VAL A 22 -11.75 11.09 -4.77
CA VAL A 22 -10.60 10.58 -4.01
C VAL A 22 -10.78 10.71 -2.50
N SER A 23 -11.55 11.70 -2.05
CA SER A 23 -11.90 11.90 -0.64
C SER A 23 -12.84 10.84 -0.09
N LEU A 24 -13.61 10.17 -0.96
CA LEU A 24 -14.54 9.09 -0.60
C LEU A 24 -13.91 7.70 -0.64
N VAL A 25 -12.65 7.60 -1.07
CA VAL A 25 -11.96 6.32 -1.17
C VAL A 25 -11.68 5.81 0.25
N PRO A 26 -12.11 4.58 0.59
CA PRO A 26 -11.83 4.01 1.90
C PRO A 26 -10.31 3.96 2.15
N LYS A 27 -9.93 4.27 3.38
CA LYS A 27 -8.55 4.20 3.85
C LYS A 27 -8.47 3.16 4.95
N THR A 28 -7.36 2.46 5.02
CA THR A 28 -7.05 1.57 6.15
C THR A 28 -5.66 1.88 6.67
N ALA A 29 -5.42 1.56 7.94
CA ALA A 29 -4.11 1.54 8.54
C ALA A 29 -3.65 0.10 8.76
N VAL A 30 -2.35 -0.14 8.67
CA VAL A 30 -1.70 -1.37 9.11
C VAL A 30 -0.59 -1.00 10.08
N THR A 31 -0.68 -1.46 11.32
CA THR A 31 0.33 -1.22 12.34
C THR A 31 1.57 -2.07 12.07
N THR A 32 2.73 -1.43 12.05
CA THR A 32 4.04 -2.07 11.87
C THR A 32 4.98 -1.70 13.02
N SER A 33 6.17 -2.31 13.05
CA SER A 33 7.22 -1.93 14.02
C SER A 33 7.70 -0.48 13.86
N ALA A 34 7.54 0.10 12.68
CA ALA A 34 7.96 1.46 12.34
C ALA A 34 6.86 2.52 12.60
N GLY A 35 5.63 2.09 12.84
CA GLY A 35 4.45 2.96 12.95
C GLY A 35 3.28 2.48 12.09
N ASP A 36 2.21 3.26 12.08
CA ASP A 36 1.03 2.96 11.28
C ASP A 36 1.24 3.37 9.82
N LEU A 37 1.05 2.41 8.91
CA LEU A 37 1.03 2.65 7.48
C LEU A 37 -0.40 2.82 6.98
N HIS A 38 -0.68 3.94 6.34
CA HIS A 38 -2.00 4.28 5.81
C HIS A 38 -2.05 4.07 4.30
N PHE A 39 -3.11 3.44 3.81
CA PHE A 39 -3.30 3.20 2.37
C PHE A 39 -4.73 3.46 1.92
N HIS A 40 -4.86 3.98 0.70
CA HIS A 40 -6.12 4.03 -0.03
C HIS A 40 -6.49 2.65 -0.60
N MET A 41 -7.77 2.27 -0.45
CA MET A 41 -8.33 0.99 -0.88
C MET A 41 -9.19 1.18 -2.13
N TYR A 42 -8.54 1.31 -3.30
CA TYR A 42 -9.20 1.31 -4.60
C TYR A 42 -9.57 -0.11 -5.04
N GLY A 43 -10.64 -0.63 -4.47
CA GLY A 43 -11.20 -1.93 -4.81
C GLY A 43 -10.38 -3.13 -4.34
N GLU A 44 -10.88 -4.32 -4.67
CA GLU A 44 -10.45 -5.61 -4.11
C GLU A 44 -8.94 -5.87 -4.26
N TYR A 45 -8.34 -5.51 -5.40
CA TYR A 45 -6.91 -5.76 -5.62
C TYR A 45 -6.02 -4.98 -4.65
N THR A 46 -6.28 -3.69 -4.47
CA THR A 46 -5.50 -2.86 -3.55
C THR A 46 -5.75 -3.29 -2.11
N GLU A 47 -7.00 -3.66 -1.78
CA GLU A 47 -7.35 -4.20 -0.49
C GLU A 47 -6.58 -5.47 -0.17
N PHE A 48 -6.55 -6.42 -1.09
CA PHE A 48 -5.76 -7.64 -0.95
C PHE A 48 -4.28 -7.33 -0.71
N ARG A 49 -3.70 -6.37 -1.44
CA ARG A 49 -2.30 -5.96 -1.28
C ARG A 49 -2.04 -5.37 0.11
N VAL A 50 -2.91 -4.48 0.59
CA VAL A 50 -2.74 -3.86 1.91
C VAL A 50 -2.94 -4.87 3.04
N ARG A 51 -3.95 -5.74 2.95
CA ARG A 51 -4.23 -6.74 3.99
C ARG A 51 -3.15 -7.82 4.11
N THR A 52 -2.42 -8.09 3.03
CA THR A 52 -1.38 -9.11 2.99
C THR A 52 0.03 -8.57 3.14
N ILE A 53 0.18 -7.26 3.41
CA ILE A 53 1.49 -6.59 3.55
C ILE A 53 2.44 -7.36 4.47
N LEU A 54 1.99 -7.75 5.67
CA LEU A 54 2.83 -8.42 6.68
C LEU A 54 2.99 -9.93 6.50
N THR A 55 2.20 -10.54 5.62
CA THR A 55 2.09 -12.01 5.54
C THR A 55 2.59 -12.59 4.24
N LYS A 56 2.62 -11.80 3.16
CA LYS A 56 2.96 -12.31 1.83
C LYS A 56 4.45 -12.59 1.66
N GLU A 57 5.29 -11.68 2.15
CA GLU A 57 6.75 -11.76 2.02
C GLU A 57 7.45 -11.31 3.32
N PRO A 58 7.34 -12.09 4.40
CA PRO A 58 7.84 -11.69 5.72
C PRO A 58 9.37 -11.46 5.74
N GLU A 59 10.13 -12.18 4.93
CA GLU A 59 11.58 -11.99 4.82
C GLU A 59 11.95 -10.64 4.20
N THR A 60 11.22 -10.22 3.15
CA THR A 60 11.41 -8.90 2.53
C THR A 60 11.16 -7.78 3.53
N ILE A 61 10.12 -7.92 4.35
CA ILE A 61 9.79 -6.96 5.40
C ILE A 61 10.88 -6.90 6.45
N GLN A 62 11.35 -8.05 6.94
CA GLN A 62 12.45 -8.11 7.91
C GLN A 62 13.72 -7.49 7.36
N TRP A 63 14.02 -7.71 6.07
CA TRP A 63 15.16 -7.08 5.41
C TRP A 63 15.02 -5.55 5.38
N ILE A 64 13.86 -5.02 4.96
CA ILE A 64 13.58 -3.57 4.98
C ILE A 64 13.63 -3.02 6.41
N GLU A 65 13.09 -3.75 7.39
CA GLU A 65 13.13 -3.37 8.80
C GLU A 65 14.56 -3.37 9.37
N SER A 66 15.47 -4.15 8.80
CA SER A 66 16.88 -4.14 9.20
C SER A 66 17.68 -2.94 8.67
N MET A 67 17.15 -2.22 7.67
CA MET A 67 17.81 -1.05 7.07
C MET A 67 17.89 0.11 8.07
N ARG A 68 18.96 0.90 7.94
CA ARG A 68 19.25 2.05 8.79
C ARG A 68 18.73 3.35 8.15
N PRO A 69 18.31 4.33 8.95
CA PRO A 69 17.96 5.65 8.44
C PRO A 69 19.10 6.24 7.59
N GLY A 70 18.76 6.81 6.43
CA GLY A 70 19.71 7.36 5.46
C GLY A 70 20.30 6.36 4.47
N GLU A 71 20.09 5.05 4.63
CA GLU A 71 20.35 4.08 3.56
C GLU A 71 19.36 4.25 2.40
N HIS A 72 19.64 3.63 1.26
CA HIS A 72 18.84 3.81 0.03
C HIS A 72 18.23 2.49 -0.43
N LEU A 73 16.90 2.43 -0.47
CA LEU A 73 16.12 1.34 -1.07
C LEU A 73 15.71 1.68 -2.51
N TRP A 74 15.87 0.73 -3.42
CA TRP A 74 15.33 0.81 -4.78
C TRP A 74 14.12 -0.13 -4.87
N ASP A 75 12.92 0.45 -4.89
CA ASP A 75 11.64 -0.29 -4.93
C ASP A 75 11.19 -0.44 -6.40
N ILE A 76 11.56 -1.55 -7.02
CA ILE A 76 11.28 -1.84 -8.43
C ILE A 76 9.94 -2.57 -8.55
N GLY A 77 9.01 -1.99 -9.31
CA GLY A 77 7.63 -2.50 -9.35
C GLY A 77 6.87 -2.16 -8.08
N ALA A 78 7.04 -0.92 -7.60
CA ALA A 78 6.54 -0.44 -6.31
C ALA A 78 5.02 -0.58 -6.15
N ASN A 79 4.28 -0.75 -7.24
CA ASN A 79 2.84 -0.97 -7.27
C ASN A 79 2.12 0.16 -6.50
N ILE A 80 1.45 -0.14 -5.39
CA ILE A 80 0.76 0.88 -4.58
C ILE A 80 1.64 1.48 -3.47
N GLY A 81 2.94 1.19 -3.45
CA GLY A 81 3.92 1.79 -2.53
C GLY A 81 4.03 1.15 -1.17
N ILE A 82 3.75 -0.15 -1.06
CA ILE A 82 3.79 -0.85 0.22
C ILE A 82 5.19 -0.79 0.87
N TYR A 83 6.21 -1.25 0.14
CA TYR A 83 7.58 -1.28 0.65
C TYR A 83 8.20 0.12 0.68
N THR A 84 7.89 0.94 -0.32
CA THR A 84 8.23 2.37 -0.32
C THR A 84 7.81 3.07 0.98
N CYS A 85 6.54 2.93 1.39
CA CYS A 85 6.05 3.61 2.60
C CYS A 85 6.65 3.01 3.88
N LEU A 86 6.80 1.68 3.95
CA LEU A 86 7.43 1.01 5.09
C LEU A 86 8.87 1.50 5.30
N ALA A 87 9.68 1.52 4.24
CA ALA A 87 11.05 1.99 4.29
C ALA A 87 11.12 3.50 4.62
N GLY A 88 10.25 4.30 4.00
CA GLY A 88 10.17 5.74 4.24
C GLY A 88 9.86 6.10 5.69
N LEU A 89 8.91 5.40 6.34
CA LEU A 89 8.62 5.60 7.77
C LEU A 89 9.83 5.32 8.68
N ARG A 90 10.76 4.47 8.22
CA ARG A 90 12.01 4.18 8.94
C ARG A 90 13.13 5.19 8.66
N GLY A 91 12.86 6.23 7.86
CA GLY A 91 13.87 7.22 7.46
C GLY A 91 14.84 6.71 6.40
N VAL A 92 14.51 5.62 5.69
CA VAL A 92 15.27 5.14 4.54
C VAL A 92 14.91 5.99 3.32
N GLN A 93 15.90 6.35 2.51
CA GLN A 93 15.68 7.02 1.23
C GLN A 93 15.18 6.01 0.21
N VAL A 94 14.15 6.33 -0.56
CA VAL A 94 13.55 5.37 -1.51
C VAL A 94 13.52 5.94 -2.92
N SER A 95 14.01 5.16 -3.89
CA SER A 95 13.71 5.36 -5.30
C SER A 95 12.71 4.30 -5.75
N ALA A 96 11.47 4.70 -5.97
CA ALA A 96 10.37 3.83 -6.33
C ALA A 96 10.05 3.93 -7.82
N PHE A 97 9.90 2.77 -8.48
CA PHE A 97 9.65 2.68 -9.92
C PHE A 97 8.39 1.85 -10.15
N GLU A 98 7.37 2.45 -10.78
CA GLU A 98 6.12 1.75 -11.09
C GLU A 98 5.68 2.08 -12.53
N PRO A 99 5.57 1.07 -13.41
CA PRO A 99 5.25 1.31 -14.82
C PRO A 99 3.77 1.58 -15.09
N SER A 100 2.84 1.10 -14.24
CA SER A 100 1.42 1.36 -14.45
C SER A 100 1.07 2.79 -14.01
N PRO A 101 0.52 3.65 -14.88
CA PRO A 101 0.18 5.03 -14.51
C PRO A 101 -0.82 5.11 -13.35
N THR A 102 -1.77 4.18 -13.29
CA THR A 102 -2.77 4.12 -12.20
C THR A 102 -2.14 3.74 -10.88
N ASN A 103 -1.23 2.75 -10.88
CA ASN A 103 -0.51 2.37 -9.66
C ASN A 103 0.48 3.45 -9.24
N PHE A 104 1.19 4.06 -10.18
CA PHE A 104 2.11 5.16 -9.92
C PHE A 104 1.37 6.34 -9.27
N TRP A 105 0.19 6.70 -9.79
CA TRP A 105 -0.64 7.71 -9.16
C TRP A 105 -1.02 7.31 -7.72
N LEU A 106 -1.46 6.07 -7.50
CA LEU A 106 -1.83 5.56 -6.18
C LEU A 106 -0.65 5.49 -5.20
N LEU A 107 0.52 5.06 -5.67
CA LEU A 107 1.80 5.12 -4.96
C LEU A 107 2.03 6.54 -4.42
N ASN A 108 1.92 7.56 -5.28
CA ASN A 108 2.08 8.96 -4.85
C ASN A 108 1.03 9.38 -3.81
N GLN A 109 -0.23 8.97 -3.97
CA GLN A 109 -1.27 9.25 -2.98
C GLN A 109 -0.95 8.60 -1.62
N ASN A 110 -0.45 7.36 -1.61
CA ASN A 110 -0.10 6.64 -0.39
C ASN A 110 1.16 7.21 0.28
N VAL A 111 2.17 7.62 -0.50
CA VAL A 111 3.35 8.34 0.01
C VAL A 111 2.91 9.61 0.75
N HIS A 112 2.06 10.42 0.12
CA HIS A 112 1.52 11.62 0.74
C HIS A 112 0.68 11.31 1.98
N LEU A 113 -0.16 10.27 1.93
CA LEU A 113 -1.00 9.86 3.06
C LEU A 113 -0.18 9.45 4.29
N ASN A 114 1.03 8.93 4.10
CA ASN A 114 1.97 8.59 5.18
C ASN A 114 2.87 9.77 5.59
N SER A 115 2.54 11.00 5.16
CA SER A 115 3.34 12.21 5.43
C SER A 115 4.79 12.11 4.93
N LEU A 116 5.04 11.27 3.93
CA LEU A 116 6.33 11.14 3.26
C LEU A 116 6.41 12.13 2.10
N GLN A 117 7.62 12.52 1.73
CA GLN A 117 7.89 13.50 0.66
C GLN A 117 8.39 12.79 -0.60
N THR A 118 7.94 13.27 -1.76
CA THR A 118 8.43 12.89 -3.10
C THR A 118 9.52 13.83 -3.59
#